data_AF-A0A9W7WPU9-F1
#
_entry.id   AF-A0A9W7WPU9-F1
#
_cell.length_a   1.000
_cell.length_b   1.000
_cell.length_c   1.000
_cell.angle_alpha   90.00
_cell.angle_beta   90.00
_cell.angle_gamma   90.00
#
_symmetry.space_group_name_H-M   'P 1'
#
loop_
_entity.id
_entity.type
_entity.pdbx_description
1 polymer ?
#
loop_
_entity_poly.entity_id
_entity_poly.type
_entity_poly.pdbx_seq_one_letter_code
_entity_poly.pdbx_strand_id
1 'polypeptide(L)'
;MCTPIKETQTPQHICYRILYFRLRHKGDAALKPLFLFCALPEMWKFSGAISDMSYRSNNTIVSPTSQLYAKRDVKIGVQNTLVCCVTDFHPPPVNISWTRKCDVSDLDISETQYYSNPDFSFRIFSYLNFSPEQGGVYTCTVRHRGLEQGIIRFWVLVVGIIVGFLGLMAGIIVIVMSKMQLSAV
;
A
#
# COMPACT_ATOMS: atom_id res chain seq x y z
N MET A 1 -29.11 -40.42 -15.77
CA MET A 1 -28.62 -41.43 -14.81
C MET A 1 -27.35 -42.03 -15.36
N CYS A 2 -26.23 -41.89 -14.64
CA CYS A 2 -25.12 -42.84 -14.53
C CYS A 2 -24.08 -42.24 -13.57
N THR A 3 -23.59 -43.09 -12.68
CA THR A 3 -22.76 -42.88 -11.48
C THR A 3 -21.25 -42.91 -11.79
N PRO A 4 -20.37 -42.59 -10.81
CA PRO A 4 -18.98 -42.18 -11.05
C PRO A 4 -17.99 -43.36 -11.08
N ILE A 5 -16.85 -43.17 -11.75
CA ILE A 5 -15.72 -44.11 -11.69
C ILE A 5 -14.41 -43.34 -11.47
N LYS A 6 -13.82 -43.62 -10.30
CA LYS A 6 -12.47 -43.38 -9.74
C LYS A 6 -11.55 -42.31 -10.33
N GLU A 7 -11.21 -41.40 -9.42
CA GLU A 7 -9.98 -40.62 -9.32
C GLU A 7 -8.74 -41.54 -9.24
N THR A 8 -7.76 -41.34 -10.10
CA THR A 8 -6.38 -41.81 -9.87
C THR A 8 -5.41 -40.79 -10.46
N GLN A 9 -4.65 -40.22 -9.53
CA GLN A 9 -3.57 -39.24 -9.63
C GLN A 9 -2.68 -39.33 -10.88
N THR A 10 -2.58 -38.22 -11.61
CA THR A 10 -1.46 -37.81 -12.50
C THR A 10 -0.20 -37.41 -11.69
N PRO A 11 0.95 -36.96 -12.27
CA PRO A 11 1.37 -36.82 -13.68
C PRO A 11 2.83 -37.23 -13.98
N GLN A 12 3.19 -37.11 -15.27
CA GLN A 12 4.51 -36.83 -15.91
C GLN A 12 4.66 -37.85 -17.06
N HIS A 13 4.55 -37.46 -18.33
CA HIS A 13 5.53 -36.65 -19.06
C HIS A 13 4.87 -35.73 -20.11
N ILE A 14 5.22 -34.45 -20.03
CA ILE A 14 4.92 -33.42 -21.03
C ILE A 14 5.95 -33.49 -22.17
N CYS A 15 5.43 -33.40 -23.37
CA CYS A 15 6.09 -33.29 -24.67
C CYS A 15 7.10 -32.12 -24.72
N TYR A 16 8.37 -32.41 -25.00
CA TYR A 16 9.29 -31.42 -25.56
C TYR A 16 10.02 -32.01 -26.77
N ARG A 17 9.63 -31.53 -27.95
CA ARG A 17 10.17 -31.91 -29.25
C ARG A 17 11.34 -30.97 -29.55
N ILE A 18 12.56 -31.44 -29.33
CA ILE A 18 13.77 -30.67 -29.64
C ILE A 18 14.19 -30.95 -31.09
N LEU A 19 14.08 -29.96 -31.95
CA LEU A 19 14.71 -29.91 -33.27
C LEU A 19 16.17 -29.49 -33.10
N TYR A 20 17.14 -30.35 -33.42
CA TYR A 20 18.52 -29.89 -33.63
C TYR A 20 19.16 -30.50 -34.89
N PHE A 21 19.94 -29.65 -35.53
CA PHE A 21 20.42 -29.70 -36.91
C PHE A 21 21.60 -30.67 -37.11
N ARG A 22 21.70 -31.23 -38.32
CA ARG A 22 22.80 -32.09 -38.78
C ARG A 22 24.07 -31.25 -38.99
N LEU A 23 25.05 -31.37 -38.09
CA LEU A 23 26.40 -30.81 -38.30
C LEU A 23 27.32 -31.88 -38.92
N ARG A 24 27.95 -31.51 -40.04
CA ARG A 24 28.88 -32.32 -40.83
C ARG A 24 30.28 -32.22 -40.19
N HIS A 25 30.79 -33.32 -39.66
CA HIS A 25 32.12 -33.39 -39.03
C HIS A 25 33.21 -33.60 -40.10
N LYS A 26 34.24 -32.74 -40.11
CA LYS A 26 35.58 -33.03 -40.68
C LYS A 26 36.58 -32.86 -39.54
N GLY A 27 37.44 -33.86 -39.36
CA GLY A 27 38.20 -34.12 -38.13
C GLY A 27 39.16 -33.01 -37.70
N ASP A 28 39.42 -32.95 -36.39
CA ASP A 28 40.65 -33.44 -35.80
C ASP A 28 40.48 -33.61 -34.28
N ALA A 29 41.24 -34.57 -33.74
CA ALA A 29 41.20 -35.00 -32.35
C ALA A 29 41.86 -33.99 -31.41
N ALA A 30 41.18 -33.65 -30.32
CA ALA A 30 41.81 -33.25 -29.07
C ALA A 30 40.94 -33.70 -27.89
N LEU A 31 41.52 -34.54 -27.04
CA LEU A 31 40.92 -35.12 -25.85
C LEU A 31 40.60 -34.06 -24.77
N LYS A 32 39.39 -34.18 -24.18
CA LYS A 32 38.90 -33.90 -22.79
C LYS A 32 39.69 -32.94 -21.85
N PRO A 33 38.96 -32.19 -21.00
CA PRO A 33 38.54 -32.74 -19.70
C PRO A 33 37.00 -32.71 -19.57
N LEU A 34 36.33 -33.85 -19.50
CA LEU A 34 35.99 -34.53 -18.25
C LEU A 34 35.54 -33.57 -17.11
N PHE A 35 34.39 -32.91 -17.27
CA PHE A 35 33.60 -32.55 -16.10
C PHE A 35 32.75 -33.75 -15.70
N LEU A 36 33.41 -34.68 -15.01
CA LEU A 36 32.74 -35.67 -14.18
C LEU A 36 32.11 -34.90 -13.01
N PHE A 37 30.91 -34.32 -13.19
CA PHE A 37 30.09 -33.97 -12.04
C PHE A 37 29.55 -35.27 -11.46
N CYS A 38 30.42 -35.96 -10.71
CA CYS A 38 30.00 -36.96 -9.76
C CYS A 38 29.03 -36.27 -8.81
N ALA A 39 27.82 -36.82 -8.72
CA ALA A 39 26.77 -36.37 -7.84
C ALA A 39 27.31 -36.14 -6.42
N LEU A 40 27.47 -34.87 -6.03
CA LEU A 40 27.35 -34.47 -4.64
C LEU A 40 25.85 -34.58 -4.30
N PRO A 41 25.42 -35.53 -3.45
CA PRO A 41 23.99 -35.85 -3.25
C PRO A 41 23.16 -34.72 -2.62
N GLU A 42 23.76 -33.57 -2.32
CA GLU A 42 23.21 -32.54 -1.43
C GLU A 42 22.82 -31.22 -2.13
N MET A 43 23.08 -31.03 -3.43
CA MET A 43 22.84 -29.71 -4.07
C MET A 43 21.41 -29.46 -4.56
N TRP A 44 20.57 -30.49 -4.72
CA TRP A 44 19.16 -30.31 -5.08
C TRP A 44 18.28 -29.91 -3.88
N LYS A 45 18.73 -30.15 -2.65
CA LYS A 45 18.05 -29.70 -1.43
C LYS A 45 18.00 -28.18 -1.33
N PHE A 46 19.04 -27.49 -1.82
CA PHE A 46 19.09 -26.02 -1.81
C PHE A 46 18.13 -25.38 -2.82
N SER A 47 17.91 -26.00 -3.99
CA SER A 47 16.94 -25.49 -4.97
C SER A 47 15.49 -25.53 -4.46
N GLY A 48 15.14 -26.52 -3.63
CA GLY A 48 13.80 -26.61 -3.02
C GLY A 48 13.52 -25.51 -1.98
N ALA A 49 14.53 -25.14 -1.19
CA ALA A 49 14.42 -24.08 -0.19
C ALA A 49 14.28 -22.68 -0.81
N ILE A 50 15.01 -22.41 -1.90
CA ILE A 50 14.95 -21.12 -2.62
C ILE A 50 13.59 -20.93 -3.31
N SER A 51 13.00 -22.00 -3.88
CA SER A 51 11.66 -21.93 -4.46
C SER A 51 10.55 -21.70 -3.43
N ASP A 52 10.68 -22.24 -2.22
CA ASP A 52 9.67 -22.16 -1.16
C ASP A 52 9.60 -20.75 -0.51
N MET A 53 10.76 -20.06 -0.37
CA MET A 53 10.80 -18.67 0.09
C MET A 53 10.20 -17.68 -0.91
N SER A 54 10.33 -17.93 -2.22
CA SER A 54 9.77 -17.05 -3.26
C SER A 54 8.26 -17.26 -3.47
N TYR A 55 7.76 -18.49 -3.30
CA TYR A 55 6.32 -18.80 -3.41
C TYR A 55 5.53 -18.27 -2.20
N ARG A 56 6.12 -18.30 -0.99
CA ARG A 56 5.44 -17.83 0.23
C ARG A 56 5.24 -16.31 0.29
N SER A 57 6.08 -15.54 -0.40
CA SER A 57 5.99 -14.07 -0.49
C SER A 57 4.75 -13.59 -1.25
N ASN A 58 4.28 -14.33 -2.26
CA ASN A 58 3.24 -13.83 -3.17
C ASN A 58 1.79 -13.98 -2.64
N ASN A 59 1.60 -14.72 -1.54
CA ASN A 59 0.25 -15.03 -1.01
C ASN A 59 -0.06 -14.42 0.36
N THR A 60 0.87 -13.65 0.94
CA THR A 60 0.61 -12.94 2.21
C THR A 60 -0.36 -11.78 1.97
N ILE A 61 -1.32 -11.58 2.85
CA ILE A 61 -2.22 -10.42 2.81
C ILE A 61 -1.86 -9.54 4.01
N VAL A 62 -1.46 -8.30 3.73
CA VAL A 62 -1.11 -7.30 4.73
C VAL A 62 -1.97 -6.07 4.48
N SER A 63 -2.72 -5.68 5.51
CA SER A 63 -3.64 -4.54 5.47
C SER A 63 -2.87 -3.22 5.46
N PRO A 64 -3.34 -2.19 4.74
CA PRO A 64 -2.67 -0.90 4.67
C PRO A 64 -2.81 -0.09 5.94
N THR A 65 -1.83 0.78 6.15
CA THR A 65 -1.97 1.97 6.99
C THR A 65 -2.27 3.19 6.10
N SER A 66 -3.07 4.14 6.59
CA SER A 66 -3.33 5.38 5.87
C SER A 66 -3.23 6.63 6.72
N GLN A 67 -2.76 7.71 6.10
CA GLN A 67 -2.62 9.04 6.68
C GLN A 67 -3.19 10.08 5.72
N LEU A 68 -3.81 11.13 6.26
CA LEU A 68 -4.41 12.22 5.50
C LEU A 68 -3.89 13.56 6.01
N TYR A 69 -3.28 14.36 5.14
CA TYR A 69 -2.71 15.65 5.50
C TYR A 69 -2.76 16.65 4.33
N ALA A 70 -2.64 17.94 4.65
CA ALA A 70 -2.52 18.99 3.64
C ALA A 70 -1.07 19.11 3.17
N LYS A 71 -0.86 19.28 1.87
CA LYS A 71 0.47 19.41 1.27
C LYS A 71 1.19 20.70 1.68
N ARG A 72 0.43 21.77 1.95
CA ARG A 72 0.92 23.09 2.37
C ARG A 72 0.07 23.64 3.51
N ASP A 73 0.56 24.69 4.16
CA ASP A 73 -0.19 25.43 5.16
C ASP A 73 -1.57 25.86 4.64
N VAL A 74 -2.57 25.69 5.49
CA VAL A 74 -3.97 25.85 5.10
C VAL A 74 -4.37 27.31 5.21
N LYS A 75 -4.70 27.93 4.08
CA LYS A 75 -5.26 29.27 3.98
C LYS A 75 -6.63 29.21 3.29
N ILE A 76 -7.64 29.80 3.91
CA ILE A 76 -9.00 29.81 3.38
C ILE A 76 -9.01 30.48 2.00
N GLY A 77 -9.68 29.88 1.03
CA GLY A 77 -9.81 30.40 -0.34
C GLY A 77 -8.56 30.31 -1.22
N VAL A 78 -7.43 29.80 -0.69
CA VAL A 78 -6.19 29.60 -1.47
C VAL A 78 -6.07 28.13 -1.85
N GLN A 79 -5.91 27.82 -3.14
CA GLN A 79 -5.76 26.45 -3.62
C GLN A 79 -4.69 25.68 -2.84
N ASN A 80 -5.03 24.45 -2.45
CA ASN A 80 -4.17 23.52 -1.76
C ASN A 80 -4.47 22.08 -2.24
N THR A 81 -3.71 21.12 -1.72
CA THR A 81 -3.85 19.70 -2.07
C THR A 81 -3.88 18.87 -0.80
N LEU A 82 -4.89 18.01 -0.64
CA LEU A 82 -4.86 16.95 0.36
C LEU A 82 -4.13 15.74 -0.18
N VAL A 83 -3.34 15.10 0.67
CA VAL A 83 -2.59 13.89 0.36
C VAL A 83 -3.10 12.77 1.24
N CYS A 84 -3.62 11.71 0.61
CA CYS A 84 -3.89 10.44 1.27
C CYS A 84 -2.73 9.49 0.97
N CYS A 85 -1.89 9.26 1.97
CA CYS A 85 -0.75 8.34 1.91
C CYS A 85 -1.20 6.97 2.39
N VAL A 86 -1.01 5.94 1.59
CA VAL A 86 -1.33 4.55 1.92
C VAL A 86 -0.04 3.72 1.87
N THR A 87 0.30 3.03 2.96
CA THR A 87 1.58 2.34 3.14
C THR A 87 1.41 0.94 3.74
N ASP A 88 2.49 0.16 3.68
CA ASP A 88 2.67 -1.10 4.43
C ASP A 88 1.65 -2.18 4.07
N PHE A 89 1.26 -2.28 2.79
CA PHE A 89 0.26 -3.24 2.33
C PHE A 89 0.76 -4.24 1.29
N HIS A 90 0.10 -5.39 1.23
CA HIS A 90 0.29 -6.40 0.19
C HIS A 90 -1.01 -7.18 0.00
N PRO A 91 -1.48 -7.43 -1.24
CA PRO A 91 -0.88 -7.14 -2.55
C PRO A 91 -1.16 -5.70 -3.00
N PRO A 92 -0.63 -5.26 -4.17
CA PRO A 92 -0.80 -3.89 -4.66
C PRO A 92 -2.23 -3.38 -4.81
N PRO A 93 -3.21 -4.14 -5.35
CA PRO A 93 -4.53 -3.56 -5.62
C PRO A 93 -5.20 -2.96 -4.37
N VAL A 94 -5.37 -1.65 -4.38
CA VAL A 94 -6.10 -0.86 -3.38
C VAL A 94 -7.05 0.09 -4.10
N ASN A 95 -8.20 0.37 -3.50
CA ASN A 95 -9.16 1.33 -4.03
C ASN A 95 -9.26 2.52 -3.07
N ILE A 96 -8.90 3.71 -3.56
CA ILE A 96 -8.94 4.95 -2.81
C ILE A 96 -10.06 5.81 -3.40
N SER A 97 -10.96 6.28 -2.54
CA SER A 97 -12.07 7.13 -2.94
C SER A 97 -12.16 8.35 -2.03
N TRP A 98 -12.52 9.49 -2.62
CA TRP A 98 -12.66 10.76 -1.92
C TRP A 98 -14.12 11.18 -1.82
N THR A 99 -14.47 11.87 -0.73
CA THR A 99 -15.74 12.59 -0.62
C THR A 99 -15.52 13.98 -0.02
N ARG A 100 -16.31 14.95 -0.46
CA ARG A 100 -16.43 16.29 0.11
C ARG A 100 -17.86 16.46 0.62
N LYS A 101 -18.05 16.67 1.92
CA LYS A 101 -19.40 16.77 2.53
C LYS A 101 -20.34 15.64 2.08
N CYS A 102 -19.81 14.42 1.94
CA CYS A 102 -20.50 13.22 1.44
C CYS A 102 -20.83 13.18 -0.07
N ASP A 103 -20.40 14.14 -0.86
CA ASP A 103 -20.52 14.15 -2.32
C ASP A 103 -19.17 13.80 -2.98
N VAL A 104 -19.23 13.13 -4.14
CA VAL A 104 -18.08 12.71 -4.95
C VAL A 104 -17.95 13.56 -6.22
N SER A 105 -18.98 14.35 -6.54
CA SER A 105 -19.05 15.16 -7.76
C SER A 105 -17.97 16.24 -7.79
N ASP A 106 -17.35 16.44 -8.96
CA ASP A 106 -16.39 17.53 -9.24
C ASP A 106 -15.13 17.56 -8.36
N LEU A 107 -14.58 16.38 -8.04
CA LEU A 107 -13.31 16.26 -7.32
C LEU A 107 -12.13 16.08 -8.29
N ASP A 108 -11.15 16.98 -8.22
CA ASP A 108 -9.89 16.87 -8.95
C ASP A 108 -8.92 15.93 -8.20
N ILE A 109 -8.96 14.65 -8.59
CA ILE A 109 -8.24 13.54 -7.95
C ILE A 109 -7.14 13.03 -8.88
N SER A 110 -5.95 12.82 -8.33
CA SER A 110 -4.85 12.14 -9.03
C SER A 110 -4.14 11.14 -8.13
N GLU A 111 -3.65 10.05 -8.70
CA GLU A 111 -2.98 8.98 -7.95
C GLU A 111 -1.62 8.65 -8.55
N THR A 112 -0.68 8.25 -7.70
CA THR A 112 0.61 7.75 -8.17
C THR A 112 0.50 6.29 -8.62
N GLN A 113 1.52 5.82 -9.33
CA GLN A 113 1.78 4.38 -9.42
C GLN A 113 2.10 3.78 -8.04
N TYR A 114 2.03 2.45 -7.95
CA TYR A 114 2.49 1.70 -6.80
C TYR A 114 4.02 1.74 -6.68
N TYR A 115 4.53 2.02 -5.49
CA TYR A 115 5.95 1.89 -5.17
C TYR A 115 6.16 0.67 -4.29
N SER A 116 7.11 -0.19 -4.65
CA SER A 116 7.53 -1.32 -3.82
C SER A 116 8.63 -0.89 -2.85
N ASN A 117 8.51 -1.31 -1.60
CA ASN A 117 9.51 -1.12 -0.56
C ASN A 117 10.46 -2.34 -0.51
N PRO A 118 11.65 -2.21 0.10
CA PRO A 118 12.61 -3.33 0.20
C PRO A 118 12.09 -4.56 0.95
N ASP A 119 11.07 -4.38 1.80
CA ASP A 119 10.38 -5.44 2.55
C ASP A 119 9.22 -6.09 1.75
N PHE A 120 9.12 -5.81 0.46
CA PHE A 120 8.06 -6.25 -0.46
C PHE A 120 6.66 -5.70 -0.16
N SER A 121 6.52 -4.76 0.78
CA SER A 121 5.29 -4.00 0.95
C SER A 121 5.15 -2.94 -0.15
N PHE A 122 3.93 -2.43 -0.32
CA PHE A 122 3.63 -1.39 -1.30
C PHE A 122 3.19 -0.10 -0.60
N ARG A 123 3.39 1.01 -1.33
CA ARG A 123 2.84 2.33 -0.98
C ARG A 123 2.28 3.03 -2.22
N ILE A 124 1.28 3.87 -2.03
CA ILE A 124 0.63 4.69 -3.06
C ILE A 124 0.16 6.01 -2.44
N PHE A 125 0.10 7.06 -3.25
CA PHE A 125 -0.40 8.37 -2.84
C PHE A 125 -1.57 8.77 -3.73
N SER A 126 -2.64 9.26 -3.12
CA SER A 126 -3.78 9.87 -3.79
C SER A 126 -3.85 11.34 -3.38
N TYR A 127 -4.08 12.23 -4.34
CA TYR A 127 -4.09 13.67 -4.18
C TYR A 127 -5.46 14.23 -4.54
N LEU A 128 -5.99 15.11 -3.71
CA LEU A 128 -7.21 15.86 -3.98
C LEU A 128 -6.88 17.36 -3.98
N ASN A 129 -7.00 18.00 -5.14
CA ASN A 129 -6.90 19.45 -5.24
C ASN A 129 -8.19 20.09 -4.74
N PHE A 130 -8.05 21.07 -3.85
CA PHE A 130 -9.20 21.73 -3.23
C PHE A 130 -8.88 23.17 -2.84
N SER A 131 -9.93 23.97 -2.69
CA SER A 131 -9.84 25.28 -2.04
C SER A 131 -10.38 25.16 -0.62
N PRO A 132 -9.57 25.36 0.43
CA PRO A 132 -10.01 25.21 1.81
C PRO A 132 -11.13 26.19 2.14
N GLU A 133 -12.21 25.65 2.70
CA GLU A 133 -13.38 26.39 3.18
C GLU A 133 -13.56 26.16 4.67
N GLN A 134 -14.05 27.16 5.39
CA GLN A 134 -14.36 27.02 6.80
C GLN A 134 -15.46 25.96 6.98
N GLY A 135 -15.23 24.98 7.85
CA GLY A 135 -16.14 23.84 8.02
C GLY A 135 -16.17 22.87 6.84
N GLY A 136 -15.21 22.96 5.91
CA GLY A 136 -15.03 21.95 4.87
C GLY A 136 -14.63 20.60 5.48
N VAL A 137 -15.35 19.54 5.10
CA VAL A 137 -15.09 18.16 5.53
C VAL A 137 -14.73 17.33 4.31
N TYR A 138 -13.56 16.71 4.36
CA TYR A 138 -13.02 15.88 3.30
C TYR A 138 -12.68 14.51 3.86
N THR A 139 -12.95 13.48 3.07
CA THR A 139 -12.76 12.08 3.49
C THR A 139 -11.95 11.33 2.45
N CYS A 140 -10.93 10.60 2.89
CA CYS A 140 -10.27 9.56 2.10
C CYS A 140 -10.72 8.20 2.63
N THR A 141 -11.26 7.36 1.76
CA THR A 141 -11.66 5.99 2.07
C THR A 141 -10.78 5.02 1.31
N VAL A 142 -10.10 4.12 2.03
CA VAL A 142 -9.17 3.14 1.49
C VAL A 142 -9.76 1.75 1.65
N ARG A 143 -9.92 1.01 0.54
CA ARG A 143 -10.36 -0.39 0.54
C ARG A 143 -9.24 -1.30 0.03
N HIS A 144 -9.00 -2.38 0.75
CA HIS A 144 -7.97 -3.38 0.44
C HIS A 144 -8.47 -4.76 0.85
N ARG A 145 -8.01 -5.82 0.18
CA ARG A 145 -8.47 -7.20 0.46
C ARG A 145 -8.11 -7.71 1.87
N GLY A 146 -7.12 -7.09 2.51
CA GLY A 146 -6.73 -7.36 3.90
C GLY A 146 -7.58 -6.62 4.93
N LEU A 147 -8.58 -5.85 4.51
CA LEU A 147 -9.47 -5.12 5.40
C LEU A 147 -10.88 -5.70 5.30
N GLU A 148 -11.46 -6.05 6.45
CA GLU A 148 -12.91 -6.38 6.52
C GLU A 148 -13.77 -5.14 6.20
N GLN A 149 -13.31 -3.97 6.66
CA GLN A 149 -13.96 -2.67 6.43
C GLN A 149 -12.93 -1.64 5.96
N GLY A 150 -13.33 -0.78 5.03
CA GLY A 150 -12.45 0.25 4.50
C GLY A 150 -11.98 1.23 5.60
N ILE A 151 -10.72 1.66 5.49
CA ILE A 151 -10.16 2.66 6.40
C ILE A 151 -10.63 4.05 5.96
N ILE A 152 -11.25 4.77 6.88
CA ILE A 152 -11.74 6.13 6.64
C ILE A 152 -10.82 7.13 7.36
N ARG A 153 -10.44 8.19 6.66
CA ARG A 153 -9.68 9.33 7.20
C ARG A 153 -10.43 10.62 6.91
N PHE A 154 -10.60 11.43 7.94
CA PHE A 154 -11.28 12.72 7.86
C PHE A 154 -10.28 13.86 7.97
N TRP A 155 -10.54 14.92 7.24
CA TRP A 155 -9.86 16.20 7.36
C TRP A 155 -10.91 17.30 7.48
N VAL A 156 -10.75 18.17 8.48
CA VAL A 156 -11.69 19.24 8.78
C VAL A 156 -10.94 20.54 9.08
N LEU A 157 -11.42 21.65 8.52
CA LEU A 157 -10.90 22.98 8.81
C LEU A 157 -11.75 23.72 9.85
N VAL A 158 -11.25 23.83 11.09
CA VAL A 158 -11.91 24.50 12.23
C VAL A 158 -11.11 25.70 12.75
N VAL A 159 -11.11 26.82 12.01
CA VAL A 159 -10.35 28.03 12.40
C VAL A 159 -11.04 28.78 13.56
N GLY A 160 -12.34 29.00 13.49
CA GLY A 160 -13.05 29.86 14.46
C GLY A 160 -13.19 29.27 15.87
N ILE A 161 -13.27 27.95 15.99
CA ILE A 161 -13.49 27.27 17.27
C ILE A 161 -12.25 27.41 18.17
N ILE A 162 -11.06 27.24 17.61
CA ILE A 162 -9.79 27.31 18.35
C ILE A 162 -9.57 28.71 18.90
N VAL A 163 -9.80 29.75 18.10
CA VAL A 163 -9.68 31.14 18.53
C VAL A 163 -10.67 31.45 19.65
N GLY A 164 -11.90 30.94 19.56
CA GLY A 164 -12.91 31.10 20.60
C GLY A 164 -12.51 30.45 21.93
N PHE A 165 -12.05 29.21 21.93
CA PHE A 165 -11.59 28.53 23.14
C PHE A 165 -10.37 29.21 23.76
N LEU A 166 -9.39 29.62 22.96
CA LEU A 166 -8.23 30.36 23.46
C LEU A 166 -8.64 31.69 24.10
N GLY A 167 -9.56 32.42 23.47
CA GLY A 167 -10.11 33.66 24.03
C GLY A 167 -10.87 33.43 25.34
N LEU A 168 -11.70 32.39 25.41
CA LEU A 168 -12.46 32.04 26.62
C LEU A 168 -11.53 31.61 27.76
N MET A 169 -10.53 30.77 27.48
CA MET A 169 -9.56 30.34 28.48
C MET A 169 -8.73 31.52 29.00
N ALA A 170 -8.26 32.40 28.11
CA ALA A 170 -7.55 33.61 28.51
C ALA A 170 -8.44 34.54 29.36
N GLY A 171 -9.70 34.72 28.97
CA GLY A 171 -10.68 35.49 29.73
C GLY A 171 -10.93 34.95 31.14
N ILE A 172 -11.11 33.62 31.27
CA ILE A 172 -11.27 32.97 32.58
C ILE A 172 -10.02 33.18 33.44
N ILE A 173 -8.82 33.00 32.89
CA ILE A 173 -7.57 33.21 33.62
C ILE A 173 -7.48 34.65 34.14
N VAL A 174 -7.79 35.65 33.32
CA VAL A 174 -7.79 37.07 33.75
C VAL A 174 -8.80 37.31 34.88
N ILE A 175 -10.02 36.75 34.77
CA ILE A 175 -11.04 36.88 35.81
C ILE A 175 -10.59 36.24 37.13
N VAL A 176 -10.05 35.02 37.08
CA VAL A 176 -9.56 34.33 38.28
C VAL A 176 -8.39 35.09 38.92
N MET A 177 -7.43 35.55 38.12
CA MET A 177 -6.29 36.34 38.61
C MET A 177 -6.75 37.66 39.24
N SER A 178 -7.71 38.37 38.64
CA SER A 178 -8.27 39.60 39.21
C SER A 178 -8.96 39.36 40.56
N LYS A 179 -9.69 38.25 40.70
CA LYS A 179 -10.33 37.86 41.98
C LYS A 179 -9.31 37.47 43.05
N MET A 180 -8.25 36.76 42.68
CA MET A 180 -7.17 36.40 43.61
C MET A 180 -6.43 37.62 44.14
N GLN A 181 -6.20 38.64 43.30
CA GLN A 181 -5.59 39.91 43.74
C GLN A 181 -6.56 40.72 44.62
N LEU A 182 -7.87 40.70 44.35
CA LEU A 182 -8.87 41.38 45.16
C LEU A 182 -9.05 40.77 46.56
N SER A 183 -8.83 39.46 46.73
CA SER A 183 -8.94 38.78 48.03
C SER A 183 -7.66 38.82 48.87
N ALA A 184 -6.57 39.37 48.34
CA ALA A 184 -5.27 39.47 49.01
C ALA A 184 -5.00 40.86 49.64
N VAL A 185 -5.95 41.81 49.53
CA VAL A 185 -5.89 43.18 50.07
C VAL A 185 -6.94 43.37 51.15
#